data_AF-A0A1E8FTG7-F1
#
_entry.id   AF-A0A1E8FTG7-F1
#
_cell.length_a   1.000
_cell.length_b   1.000
_cell.length_c   1.000
_cell.angle_alpha   90.00
_cell.angle_beta   90.00
_cell.angle_gamma   90.00
#
_symmetry.space_group_name_H-M   'P 1'
#
loop_
_entity.id
_entity.type
_entity.pdbx_description
1 polymer ?
#
loop_
_entity_poly.entity_id
_entity_poly.type
_entity_poly.pdbx_seq_one_letter_code
_entity_poly.pdbx_strand_id
1 'polypeptide(L)'
;MAKTPAQRIKKHGAKAVVPSTQAPPVINPTTKRTPAQAEGNGKLVVIAGVVASLFLFWYLHLLTLNQMTQLSDGLAMPDSLIGGFSTEYVQQLHGAMDDDARGQLSYIHKTAGTLFPLIFGFSWLLLVGTNVARKSLRWALWAAPLAFAVVRLWGNVAIDSVLAQATPDAGQVALASTLTVLGWVLFLLSLAGGVLAVFLGRRKSVEARASKA
;
A
#
# COMPACT_ATOMS: atom_id res chain seq x y z
N MET A 1 -2.23 48.23 14.34
CA MET A 1 -2.72 46.84 14.21
C MET A 1 -4.22 46.85 13.93
N ALA A 2 -4.66 46.28 12.80
CA ALA A 2 -6.08 46.29 12.42
C ALA A 2 -6.88 45.24 13.21
N LYS A 3 -8.04 45.61 13.76
CA LYS A 3 -8.92 44.72 14.53
C LYS A 3 -9.45 43.59 13.64
N THR A 4 -9.47 42.36 14.16
CA THR A 4 -9.95 41.19 13.42
C THR A 4 -11.47 41.25 13.18
N PRO A 5 -12.03 40.56 12.16
CA PRO A 5 -13.45 40.56 11.87
C PRO A 5 -14.33 40.15 13.08
N ALA A 6 -13.89 39.14 13.84
CA ALA A 6 -14.58 38.69 15.06
C ALA A 6 -14.65 39.77 16.15
N GLN A 7 -13.60 40.59 16.30
CA GLN A 7 -13.59 41.69 17.25
C GLN A 7 -14.51 42.86 16.82
N ARG A 8 -14.73 43.05 15.52
CA ARG A 8 -15.64 44.09 14.99
C ARG A 8 -17.10 43.67 15.12
N ILE A 9 -17.41 42.40 14.85
CA ILE A 9 -18.77 41.85 15.03
C ILE A 9 -19.19 41.91 16.51
N LYS A 10 -18.27 41.59 17.44
CA LYS A 10 -18.53 41.73 18.89
C LYS A 10 -18.82 43.17 19.33
N LYS A 11 -18.24 44.18 18.67
CA LYS A 11 -18.39 45.60 19.04
C LYS A 11 -19.59 46.28 18.35
N HIS A 12 -19.91 45.90 17.11
CA HIS A 12 -20.91 46.61 16.29
C HIS A 12 -22.13 45.76 15.92
N GLY A 13 -22.20 44.49 16.37
CA GLY A 13 -23.32 43.60 16.15
C GLY A 13 -23.70 43.47 14.67
N ALA A 14 -24.99 43.45 14.36
CA ALA A 14 -25.53 43.33 13.01
C ALA A 14 -25.16 44.50 12.07
N LYS A 15 -24.63 45.62 12.59
CA LYS A 15 -24.16 46.77 11.80
C LYS A 15 -22.65 46.71 11.48
N ALA A 16 -21.98 45.62 11.83
CA ALA A 16 -20.57 45.46 11.52
C ALA A 16 -20.36 45.30 10.01
N VAL A 17 -19.72 46.30 9.38
CA VAL A 17 -19.24 46.19 7.99
C VAL A 17 -18.05 45.23 7.98
N VAL A 18 -18.33 43.97 7.68
CA VAL A 18 -17.31 42.95 7.39
C VAL A 18 -17.07 42.98 5.88
N PRO A 19 -15.85 43.24 5.40
CA PRO A 19 -15.53 43.07 3.99
C PRO A 19 -15.86 41.62 3.61
N SER A 20 -16.73 41.45 2.61
CA SER A 20 -16.91 40.17 1.94
C SER A 20 -15.59 39.83 1.28
N THR A 21 -14.70 39.16 2.00
CA THR A 21 -13.63 38.38 1.38
C THR A 21 -14.31 37.25 0.63
N GLN A 22 -14.77 37.54 -0.60
CA GLN A 22 -14.95 36.53 -1.61
C GLN A 22 -13.64 35.75 -1.63
N ALA A 23 -13.73 34.44 -1.42
CA ALA A 23 -12.59 33.57 -1.61
C ALA A 23 -11.99 33.89 -3.00
N PRO A 24 -10.66 33.97 -3.13
CA PRO A 24 -10.05 34.31 -4.41
C PRO A 24 -10.61 33.41 -5.50
N PRO A 25 -10.92 33.95 -6.70
CA PRO A 25 -11.49 33.18 -7.77
C PRO A 25 -10.60 31.97 -8.07
N VAL A 26 -11.23 30.81 -8.23
CA VAL A 26 -10.56 29.55 -8.56
C VAL A 26 -9.66 29.81 -9.78
N ILE A 27 -8.35 29.59 -9.62
CA ILE A 27 -7.28 29.95 -10.56
C ILE A 27 -7.42 29.23 -11.92
N ASN A 28 -8.39 28.32 -12.09
CA ASN A 28 -8.62 27.61 -13.34
C ASN A 28 -10.12 27.49 -13.70
N PRO A 29 -10.70 28.44 -14.47
CA PRO A 29 -12.12 28.48 -14.80
C PRO A 29 -12.58 27.39 -15.79
N THR A 30 -11.65 26.67 -16.43
CA THR A 30 -11.94 25.58 -17.39
C THR A 30 -12.34 24.27 -16.72
N THR A 31 -12.24 24.17 -15.39
CA THR A 31 -12.56 22.94 -14.64
C THR A 31 -13.77 23.13 -13.71
N LYS A 32 -14.90 23.63 -14.22
CA LYS A 32 -16.19 23.52 -13.51
C LYS A 32 -16.60 22.04 -13.42
N ARG A 33 -16.00 21.30 -12.49
CA ARG A 33 -16.37 19.90 -12.22
C ARG A 33 -17.59 19.87 -11.32
N THR A 34 -18.61 19.14 -11.75
CA THR A 34 -19.69 18.79 -10.84
C THR A 34 -19.16 17.83 -9.75
N PRO A 35 -19.74 17.81 -8.54
CA PRO A 35 -19.36 16.85 -7.50
C PRO A 35 -19.40 15.39 -7.98
N ALA A 36 -20.35 15.05 -8.86
CA ALA A 36 -20.46 13.73 -9.48
C ALA A 36 -19.26 13.38 -10.39
N GLN A 37 -18.78 14.34 -11.19
CA GLN A 37 -17.60 14.15 -12.04
C GLN A 37 -16.30 14.01 -11.22
N ALA A 38 -16.19 14.75 -10.11
CA ALA A 38 -15.05 14.64 -9.21
C ALA A 38 -15.00 13.26 -8.51
N GLU A 39 -16.15 12.73 -8.10
CA GLU A 39 -16.25 11.39 -7.49
C GLU A 39 -15.90 10.27 -8.47
N GLY A 40 -16.32 10.37 -9.73
CA GLY A 40 -16.03 9.38 -10.78
C GLY A 40 -14.54 9.20 -11.06
N ASN A 41 -13.77 10.30 -11.07
CA ASN A 41 -12.32 10.26 -11.30
C ASN A 41 -11.58 9.60 -10.13
N GLY A 42 -11.97 9.91 -8.87
CA GLY A 42 -11.37 9.28 -7.69
C GLY A 42 -11.56 7.76 -7.65
N LYS A 43 -12.73 7.26 -8.05
CA LYS A 43 -12.99 5.81 -8.15
C LYS A 43 -12.13 5.13 -9.22
N LEU A 44 -11.93 5.78 -10.37
CA LEU A 44 -11.09 5.24 -11.44
C LEU A 44 -9.64 5.06 -10.98
N VAL A 45 -9.08 6.03 -10.25
CA VAL A 45 -7.71 5.92 -9.71
C VAL A 45 -7.59 4.76 -8.73
N VAL A 46 -8.56 4.59 -7.83
CA VAL A 46 -8.56 3.45 -6.88
C VAL A 46 -8.67 2.12 -7.63
N ILE A 47 -9.55 2.01 -8.63
CA ILE A 47 -9.70 0.79 -9.43
C ILE A 47 -8.40 0.49 -10.18
N ALA A 48 -7.81 1.47 -10.85
CA ALA A 48 -6.54 1.30 -11.57
C ALA A 48 -5.42 0.82 -10.64
N GLY A 49 -5.32 1.41 -9.44
CA GLY A 49 -4.35 0.98 -8.42
C GLY A 49 -4.57 -0.45 -7.95
N VAL A 50 -5.83 -0.84 -7.68
CA VAL A 50 -6.18 -2.22 -7.29
C VAL A 50 -5.84 -3.21 -8.40
N VAL A 51 -6.21 -2.92 -9.65
CA VAL A 51 -5.92 -3.79 -10.81
C VAL A 51 -4.41 -3.93 -11.01
N ALA A 52 -3.66 -2.81 -10.96
CA ALA A 52 -2.21 -2.85 -11.06
C ALA A 52 -1.57 -3.68 -9.92
N SER A 53 -2.09 -3.56 -8.70
CA SER A 53 -1.61 -4.35 -7.56
C SER A 53 -1.87 -5.84 -7.74
N LEU A 54 -3.07 -6.21 -8.22
CA LEU A 54 -3.41 -7.61 -8.50
C LEU A 54 -2.55 -8.19 -9.62
N PHE A 55 -2.34 -7.42 -10.69
CA PHE A 55 -1.47 -7.83 -11.79
C PHE A 55 -0.03 -8.03 -11.33
N LEU A 56 0.52 -7.11 -10.54
CA LEU A 56 1.88 -7.23 -10.01
C LEU A 56 2.02 -8.38 -9.01
N PHE A 57 0.99 -8.63 -8.17
CA PHE A 57 0.96 -9.80 -7.30
C PHE A 57 1.00 -11.09 -8.10
N TRP A 58 0.14 -11.20 -9.11
CA TRP A 58 0.11 -12.36 -10.02
C TRP A 58 1.47 -12.55 -10.69
N TYR A 59 1.98 -11.49 -11.32
CA TYR A 59 3.25 -11.51 -12.02
C TYR A 59 4.39 -11.97 -11.09
N LEU A 60 4.52 -11.34 -9.92
CA LEU A 60 5.61 -11.65 -9.01
C LEU A 60 5.44 -13.04 -8.38
N HIS A 61 4.33 -13.31 -7.71
CA HIS A 61 4.19 -14.47 -6.82
C HIS A 61 3.72 -15.74 -7.51
N LEU A 62 2.95 -15.63 -8.60
CA LEU A 62 2.37 -16.81 -9.26
C LEU A 62 3.11 -17.19 -10.54
N LEU A 63 3.71 -16.20 -11.22
CA LEU A 63 4.45 -16.42 -12.45
C LEU A 63 5.97 -16.42 -12.22
N THR A 64 6.54 -15.29 -11.86
CA THR A 64 7.99 -15.09 -11.88
C THR A 64 8.71 -15.90 -10.81
N LEU A 65 8.26 -15.89 -9.56
CA LEU A 65 8.87 -16.70 -8.50
C LEU A 65 8.67 -18.20 -8.72
N ASN A 66 7.58 -18.60 -9.38
CA ASN A 66 7.37 -19.99 -9.78
C ASN A 66 8.32 -20.40 -10.92
N GLN A 67 8.58 -19.53 -11.89
CA GLN A 67 9.58 -19.78 -12.94
C GLN A 67 10.99 -19.94 -12.37
N MET A 68 11.34 -19.21 -11.30
CA MET A 68 12.63 -19.36 -10.62
C MET A 68 12.86 -20.76 -10.06
N THR A 69 11.82 -21.55 -9.81
CA THR A 69 11.98 -22.96 -9.37
C THR A 69 12.72 -23.83 -10.39
N GLN A 70 12.72 -23.43 -11.67
CA GLN A 70 13.48 -24.10 -12.73
C GLN A 70 14.99 -23.89 -12.60
N LEU A 71 15.41 -22.89 -11.80
CA LEU A 71 16.81 -22.52 -11.57
C LEU A 71 17.30 -22.92 -10.17
N SER A 72 16.50 -23.69 -9.44
CA SER A 72 16.76 -24.07 -8.05
C SER A 72 16.36 -25.52 -7.76
N ASP A 73 16.45 -26.40 -8.76
CA ASP A 73 16.07 -27.82 -8.66
C ASP A 73 14.65 -28.05 -8.10
N GLY A 74 13.71 -27.15 -8.43
CA GLY A 74 12.33 -27.21 -7.98
C GLY A 74 12.06 -26.58 -6.60
N LEU A 75 13.08 -26.06 -5.91
CA LEU A 75 12.91 -25.38 -4.63
C LEU A 75 12.21 -24.03 -4.81
N ALA A 76 11.21 -23.75 -3.99
CA ALA A 76 10.50 -22.48 -4.02
C ALA A 76 11.39 -21.31 -3.59
N MET A 77 11.19 -20.14 -4.20
CA MET A 77 11.88 -18.93 -3.74
C MET A 77 11.40 -18.57 -2.32
N PRO A 78 12.29 -18.04 -1.45
CA PRO A 78 11.95 -17.78 -0.05
C PRO A 78 10.70 -16.90 0.14
N ASP A 79 10.49 -15.94 -0.76
CA ASP A 79 9.33 -15.06 -0.82
C ASP A 79 7.98 -15.78 -0.90
N SER A 80 7.95 -16.97 -1.49
CA SER A 80 6.75 -17.79 -1.66
C SER A 80 6.40 -18.60 -0.40
N LEU A 81 7.32 -18.68 0.57
CA LEU A 81 7.17 -19.51 1.76
C LEU A 81 6.41 -18.76 2.85
N ILE A 82 5.09 -18.94 2.88
CA ILE A 82 4.18 -18.29 3.83
C ILE A 82 4.55 -18.60 5.30
N GLY A 83 5.10 -19.78 5.57
CA GLY A 83 5.54 -20.22 6.90
C GLY A 83 6.99 -19.86 7.27
N GLY A 84 7.71 -19.16 6.39
CA GLY A 84 9.14 -18.93 6.53
C GLY A 84 10.00 -20.11 6.10
N PHE A 85 11.28 -20.04 6.44
CA PHE A 85 12.32 -21.00 6.05
C PHE A 85 13.44 -21.09 7.10
N SER A 86 14.27 -22.14 7.00
CA SER A 86 15.39 -22.41 7.89
C SER A 86 16.75 -22.17 7.23
N THR A 87 17.84 -22.23 8.01
CA THR A 87 19.21 -22.10 7.49
C THR A 87 19.55 -23.22 6.53
N GLU A 88 19.11 -24.45 6.82
CA GLU A 88 19.32 -25.62 5.97
C GLU A 88 18.64 -25.42 4.61
N TYR A 89 17.43 -24.85 4.60
CA TYR A 89 16.73 -24.52 3.36
C TYR A 89 17.51 -23.51 2.52
N VAL A 90 18.03 -22.45 3.14
CA VAL A 90 18.83 -21.43 2.44
C VAL A 90 20.12 -22.03 1.89
N GLN A 91 20.78 -22.92 2.63
CA GLN A 91 21.99 -23.60 2.15
C GLN A 91 21.69 -24.54 0.97
N GLN A 92 20.58 -25.29 1.05
CA GLN A 92 20.15 -26.15 -0.05
C GLN A 92 19.83 -25.32 -1.29
N LEU A 93 19.10 -24.22 -1.12
CA LEU A 93 18.74 -23.31 -2.19
C LEU A 93 19.97 -22.63 -2.81
N HIS A 94 20.91 -22.17 -1.98
CA HIS A 94 22.18 -21.62 -2.45
C HIS A 94 22.98 -22.67 -3.23
N GLY A 95 22.97 -23.94 -2.79
CA GLY A 95 23.66 -25.03 -3.50
C GLY A 95 23.06 -25.35 -4.86
N ALA A 96 21.74 -25.18 -5.01
CA ALA A 96 21.02 -25.42 -6.26
C ALA A 96 21.08 -24.23 -7.25
N MET A 97 21.33 -23.01 -6.76
CA MET A 97 21.37 -21.80 -7.58
C MET A 97 22.80 -21.34 -7.86
N ASP A 98 23.14 -21.16 -9.14
CA ASP A 98 24.38 -20.48 -9.53
C ASP A 98 24.31 -18.96 -9.27
N ASP A 99 25.41 -18.25 -9.59
CA ASP A 99 25.50 -16.80 -9.42
C ASP A 99 24.48 -16.04 -10.28
N ASP A 100 24.21 -16.53 -11.51
CA ASP A 100 23.27 -15.89 -12.44
C ASP A 100 21.82 -16.03 -11.98
N ALA A 101 21.43 -17.21 -11.49
CA ALA A 101 20.10 -17.45 -10.91
C ALA A 101 19.86 -16.55 -9.68
N ARG A 102 20.87 -16.43 -8.80
CA ARG A 102 20.79 -15.52 -7.65
C ARG A 102 20.75 -14.05 -8.09
N GLY A 103 21.50 -13.69 -9.12
CA GLY A 103 21.44 -12.38 -9.76
C GLY A 103 20.06 -12.06 -10.34
N GLN A 104 19.41 -13.03 -10.97
CA GLN A 104 18.05 -12.90 -11.50
C GLN A 104 17.04 -12.68 -10.38
N LEU A 105 17.13 -13.42 -9.28
CA LEU A 105 16.28 -13.18 -8.10
C LEU A 105 16.47 -11.77 -7.55
N SER A 106 17.71 -11.30 -7.39
CA SER A 106 17.98 -9.93 -6.92
C SER A 106 17.45 -8.88 -7.89
N TYR A 107 17.49 -9.12 -9.20
CA TYR A 107 16.88 -8.24 -10.19
C TYR A 107 15.35 -8.17 -10.04
N ILE A 108 14.70 -9.32 -9.83
CA ILE A 108 13.26 -9.41 -9.56
C ILE A 108 12.91 -8.61 -8.29
N HIS A 109 13.72 -8.73 -7.23
CA HIS A 109 13.56 -7.97 -5.99
C HIS A 109 13.68 -6.45 -6.16
N LYS A 110 14.65 -6.00 -6.95
CA LYS A 110 14.86 -4.57 -7.26
C LYS A 110 13.76 -3.97 -8.15
N THR A 111 13.08 -4.83 -8.93
CA THR A 111 12.04 -4.40 -9.86
C THR A 111 10.65 -4.70 -9.31
N ALA A 112 10.04 -5.82 -9.69
CA ALA A 112 8.68 -6.18 -9.30
C ALA A 112 8.53 -6.34 -7.79
N GLY A 113 9.54 -6.88 -7.10
CA GLY A 113 9.57 -6.98 -5.64
C GLY A 113 9.53 -5.63 -4.94
N THR A 114 9.93 -4.54 -5.59
CA THR A 114 9.87 -3.17 -5.06
C THR A 114 8.61 -2.45 -5.51
N LEU A 115 8.24 -2.57 -6.80
CA LEU A 115 7.06 -1.92 -7.36
C LEU A 115 5.76 -2.42 -6.74
N PHE A 116 5.63 -3.74 -6.55
CA PHE A 116 4.43 -4.34 -5.99
C PHE A 116 4.06 -3.75 -4.61
N PRO A 117 4.92 -3.81 -3.57
CA PRO A 117 4.55 -3.33 -2.25
C PRO A 117 4.24 -1.83 -2.22
N LEU A 118 4.92 -1.03 -3.04
CA LEU A 118 4.66 0.40 -3.14
C LEU A 118 3.30 0.70 -3.79
N ILE A 119 3.05 0.11 -4.96
CA ILE A 119 1.78 0.31 -5.69
C ILE A 119 0.61 -0.22 -4.86
N PHE A 120 0.75 -1.41 -4.27
CA PHE A 120 -0.25 -1.96 -3.36
C PHE A 120 -0.48 -1.04 -2.17
N GLY A 121 0.59 -0.61 -1.48
CA GLY A 121 0.52 0.26 -0.32
C GLY A 121 -0.22 1.56 -0.62
N PHE A 122 0.19 2.31 -1.65
CA PHE A 122 -0.49 3.55 -2.03
C PHE A 122 -1.93 3.34 -2.48
N SER A 123 -2.21 2.27 -3.24
CA SER A 123 -3.56 1.94 -3.67
C SER A 123 -4.48 1.66 -2.48
N TRP A 124 -3.98 0.93 -1.48
CA TRP A 124 -4.72 0.64 -0.25
C TRP A 124 -4.91 1.87 0.63
N LEU A 125 -3.90 2.74 0.73
CA LEU A 125 -4.04 4.03 1.43
C LEU A 125 -5.16 4.87 0.81
N LEU A 126 -5.22 4.96 -0.52
CA LEU A 126 -6.27 5.67 -1.24
C LEU A 126 -7.63 4.99 -1.08
N LEU A 127 -7.69 3.66 -1.18
CA LEU A 127 -8.92 2.89 -0.98
C LEU A 127 -9.51 3.14 0.41
N VAL A 128 -8.69 3.04 1.46
CA VAL A 128 -9.13 3.30 2.83
C VAL A 128 -9.46 4.79 3.00
N GLY A 129 -8.64 5.69 2.46
CA GLY A 129 -8.81 7.14 2.58
C GLY A 129 -10.10 7.67 1.96
N THR A 130 -10.56 7.04 0.88
CA THR A 130 -11.79 7.39 0.16
C THR A 130 -13.04 6.79 0.79
N ASN A 131 -12.93 5.61 1.43
CA ASN A 131 -14.09 4.89 1.96
C ASN A 131 -14.30 5.06 3.48
N VAL A 132 -13.29 5.48 4.25
CA VAL A 132 -13.35 5.55 5.72
C VAL A 132 -13.34 7.00 6.21
N ALA A 133 -14.45 7.44 6.81
CA ALA A 133 -14.60 8.81 7.34
C ALA A 133 -13.98 9.01 8.74
N ARG A 134 -14.03 7.99 9.60
CA ARG A 134 -13.53 8.09 10.98
C ARG A 134 -12.00 8.12 10.99
N LYS A 135 -11.41 9.22 11.48
CA LYS A 135 -9.96 9.45 11.47
C LYS A 135 -9.17 8.34 12.18
N SER A 136 -9.59 7.92 13.37
CA SER A 136 -8.92 6.88 14.16
C SER A 136 -8.89 5.53 13.42
N LEU A 137 -10.05 5.08 12.93
CA LEU A 137 -10.17 3.84 12.18
C LEU A 137 -9.36 3.88 10.87
N ARG A 138 -9.36 5.02 10.18
CA ARG A 138 -8.54 5.20 8.97
C ARG A 138 -7.05 5.03 9.25
N TRP A 139 -6.54 5.62 10.33
CA TRP A 139 -5.14 5.45 10.73
C TRP A 139 -4.82 4.00 11.11
N ALA A 140 -5.73 3.33 11.84
CA ALA A 140 -5.56 1.92 12.17
C ALA A 140 -5.50 1.04 10.90
N LEU A 141 -6.36 1.29 9.92
CA LEU A 141 -6.38 0.56 8.65
C LEU A 141 -5.21 0.91 7.71
N TRP A 142 -4.64 2.10 7.84
CA TRP A 142 -3.43 2.50 7.09
C TRP A 142 -2.15 1.88 7.65
N ALA A 143 -2.12 1.52 8.94
CA ALA A 143 -0.93 0.95 9.55
C ALA A 143 -0.46 -0.34 8.85
N ALA A 144 -1.39 -1.24 8.52
CA ALA A 144 -1.09 -2.51 7.87
C ALA A 144 -0.42 -2.36 6.48
N PRO A 145 -0.98 -1.62 5.49
CA PRO A 145 -0.35 -1.48 4.18
C PRO A 145 0.95 -0.68 4.21
N LEU A 146 1.10 0.27 5.15
CA LEU A 146 2.37 0.98 5.35
C LEU A 146 3.45 0.05 5.89
N ALA A 147 3.15 -0.69 6.96
CA ALA A 147 4.06 -1.66 7.54
C ALA A 147 4.40 -2.77 6.52
N PHE A 148 3.43 -3.23 5.75
CA PHE A 148 3.63 -4.20 4.68
C PHE A 148 4.69 -3.74 3.67
N ALA A 149 4.57 -2.50 3.18
CA ALA A 149 5.51 -1.99 2.19
C ALA A 149 6.94 -1.93 2.75
N VAL A 150 7.08 -1.41 3.97
CA VAL A 150 8.37 -1.39 4.71
C VAL A 150 8.93 -2.80 4.85
N VAL A 151 8.16 -3.72 5.43
CA VAL A 151 8.60 -5.10 5.70
C VAL A 151 9.01 -5.82 4.42
N ARG A 152 8.28 -5.65 3.31
CA ARG A 152 8.64 -6.28 2.04
C ARG A 152 9.91 -5.70 1.42
N LEU A 153 10.11 -4.39 1.48
CA LEU A 153 11.34 -3.77 0.96
C LEU A 153 12.57 -4.25 1.74
N TRP A 154 12.48 -4.31 3.07
CA TRP A 154 13.56 -4.89 3.89
C TRP A 154 13.71 -6.40 3.71
N GLY A 155 12.59 -7.13 3.56
CA GLY A 155 12.58 -8.57 3.34
C GLY A 155 13.30 -8.97 2.07
N ASN A 156 13.07 -8.26 0.97
CA ASN A 156 13.78 -8.49 -0.29
C ASN A 156 15.31 -8.36 -0.11
N VAL A 157 15.77 -7.31 0.58
CA VAL A 157 17.20 -7.09 0.85
C VAL A 157 17.77 -8.17 1.78
N ALA A 158 17.01 -8.58 2.79
CA ALA A 158 17.43 -9.62 3.72
C ALA A 158 17.57 -10.98 3.02
N ILE A 159 16.63 -11.34 2.13
CA ILE A 159 16.69 -12.57 1.33
C ILE A 159 17.90 -12.55 0.39
N ASP A 160 18.10 -11.44 -0.33
CA ASP A 160 19.28 -11.26 -1.19
C ASP A 160 20.57 -11.41 -0.39
N SER A 161 20.63 -10.85 0.83
CA SER A 161 21.85 -10.91 1.66
C SER A 161 22.19 -12.31 2.17
N VAL A 162 21.18 -13.14 2.49
CA VAL A 162 21.44 -14.50 2.97
C VAL A 162 21.78 -15.44 1.81
N LEU A 163 21.18 -15.24 0.63
CA LEU A 163 21.50 -16.02 -0.56
C LEU A 163 22.83 -15.62 -1.23
N ALA A 164 23.35 -14.43 -0.94
CA ALA A 164 24.69 -14.04 -1.38
C ALA A 164 25.81 -14.78 -0.62
N GLN A 165 25.49 -15.42 0.52
CA GLN A 165 26.47 -16.09 1.38
C GLN A 165 26.37 -17.61 1.26
N ALA A 166 27.49 -18.28 0.99
CA ALA A 166 27.52 -19.75 0.95
C ALA A 166 27.26 -20.38 2.33
N THR A 167 27.58 -19.66 3.40
CA THR A 167 27.38 -20.07 4.80
C THR A 167 26.70 -18.95 5.57
N PRO A 168 25.39 -18.72 5.38
CA PRO A 168 24.69 -17.61 6.00
C PRO A 168 24.55 -17.80 7.51
N ASP A 169 24.70 -16.71 8.26
CA ASP A 169 24.48 -16.70 9.70
C ASP A 169 23.01 -17.00 10.05
N ALA A 170 22.79 -17.81 11.09
CA ALA A 170 21.46 -18.24 11.50
C ALA A 170 20.57 -17.07 11.93
N GLY A 171 21.14 -16.01 12.52
CA GLY A 171 20.40 -14.80 12.90
C GLY A 171 19.89 -14.03 11.68
N GLN A 172 20.70 -13.93 10.63
CA GLN A 172 20.29 -13.29 9.37
C GLN A 172 19.18 -14.07 8.66
N VAL A 173 19.29 -15.40 8.63
CA VAL A 173 18.24 -16.28 8.07
C VAL A 173 16.94 -16.14 8.87
N ALA A 174 17.03 -16.16 10.21
CA ALA A 174 15.86 -15.98 11.08
C ALA A 174 15.17 -14.63 10.85
N LEU A 175 15.94 -13.55 10.64
CA LEU A 175 15.40 -12.23 10.31
C LEU A 175 14.69 -12.26 8.94
N ALA A 176 15.32 -12.78 7.89
CA ALA A 176 14.74 -12.85 6.55
C ALA A 176 13.45 -13.69 6.53
N SER A 177 13.46 -14.84 7.21
CA SER A 177 12.31 -15.72 7.41
C SER A 177 11.17 -15.01 8.14
N THR A 178 11.48 -14.31 9.24
CA THR A 178 10.49 -13.53 10.01
C THR A 178 9.88 -12.41 9.17
N LEU A 179 10.68 -11.65 8.42
CA LEU A 179 10.18 -10.60 7.54
C LEU A 179 9.28 -11.15 6.44
N THR A 180 9.57 -12.36 5.93
CA THR A 180 8.74 -13.04 4.94
C THR A 180 7.36 -13.37 5.52
N VAL A 181 7.33 -14.00 6.69
CA VAL A 181 6.07 -14.33 7.39
C VAL A 181 5.28 -13.07 7.72
N LEU A 182 5.93 -12.04 8.28
CA LEU A 182 5.30 -10.75 8.57
C LEU A 182 4.75 -10.09 7.31
N GLY A 183 5.45 -10.19 6.18
CA GLY A 183 5.00 -9.70 4.87
C GLY A 183 3.66 -10.31 4.48
N TRP A 184 3.54 -11.63 4.56
CA TRP A 184 2.27 -12.34 4.27
C TRP A 184 1.15 -11.96 5.24
N VAL A 185 1.44 -11.91 6.54
CA VAL A 185 0.45 -11.52 7.56
C VAL A 185 -0.05 -10.10 7.31
N LEU A 186 0.84 -9.14 7.09
CA LEU A 186 0.48 -7.74 6.84
C LEU A 186 -0.25 -7.56 5.51
N PHE A 187 0.10 -8.35 4.49
CA PHE A 187 -0.63 -8.39 3.23
C PHE A 187 -2.08 -8.83 3.44
N LEU A 188 -2.31 -9.96 4.11
CA LEU A 188 -3.65 -10.48 4.39
C LEU A 188 -4.47 -9.52 5.27
N LEU A 189 -3.85 -8.93 6.29
CA LEU A 189 -4.48 -7.90 7.12
C LEU A 189 -4.86 -6.66 6.30
N SER A 190 -4.00 -6.24 5.37
CA SER A 190 -4.29 -5.15 4.45
C SER A 190 -5.50 -5.50 3.58
N LEU A 191 -5.52 -6.68 2.97
CA LEU A 191 -6.67 -7.13 2.16
C LEU A 191 -7.98 -7.10 2.96
N ALA A 192 -7.99 -7.69 4.16
CA ALA A 192 -9.14 -7.67 5.05
C ALA A 192 -9.58 -6.24 5.42
N GLY A 193 -8.62 -5.37 5.73
CA GLY A 193 -8.86 -3.96 6.02
C GLY A 193 -9.42 -3.18 4.82
N GLY A 194 -8.97 -3.50 3.61
CA GLY A 194 -9.48 -2.92 2.37
C GLY A 194 -10.93 -3.34 2.08
N VAL A 195 -11.24 -4.62 2.25
CA VAL A 195 -12.62 -5.14 2.14
C VAL A 195 -13.53 -4.44 3.15
N LEU A 196 -13.10 -4.34 4.42
CA LEU A 196 -13.84 -3.62 5.46
C LEU A 196 -14.08 -2.15 5.08
N ALA A 197 -13.05 -1.46 4.58
CA ALA A 197 -13.17 -0.08 4.12
C ALA A 197 -14.25 0.07 3.04
N VAL A 198 -14.24 -0.78 2.00
CA VAL A 198 -15.25 -0.74 0.93
C VAL A 198 -16.67 -0.94 1.47
N PHE A 199 -16.88 -1.88 2.39
CA PHE A 199 -18.19 -2.11 2.99
C PHE A 199 -18.68 -0.90 3.81
N LEU A 200 -17.78 -0.26 4.58
CA LEU A 200 -18.10 0.96 5.34
C LEU A 200 -18.46 2.13 4.40
N GLY A 201 -17.75 2.27 3.29
CA GLY A 201 -18.03 3.29 2.27
C GLY A 201 -19.41 3.11 1.63
N ARG A 202 -19.78 1.87 1.29
CA ARG A 202 -21.09 1.54 0.69
C ARG A 202 -22.26 1.89 1.61
N ARG A 203 -22.17 1.56 2.91
CA ARG A 203 -23.24 1.87 3.89
C ARG A 203 -23.52 3.37 3.94
N LYS A 204 -22.48 4.20 4.01
CA LYS A 204 -22.59 5.66 3.98
C LYS A 204 -23.30 6.16 2.71
N SER A 205 -22.99 5.59 1.55
CA SER A 205 -23.65 5.99 0.29
C SER A 205 -25.14 5.64 0.26
N VAL A 206 -25.54 4.50 0.84
CA VAL A 206 -26.95 4.09 0.94
C VAL A 206 -27.71 5.01 1.90
N GLU A 207 -27.17 5.27 3.09
CA GLU A 207 -27.77 6.18 4.08
C GLU A 207 -27.95 7.60 3.52
N ALA A 208 -26.96 8.12 2.81
CA ALA A 208 -27.02 9.45 2.19
C ALA A 208 -28.04 9.57 1.03
N ARG A 209 -28.42 8.44 0.40
CA ARG A 209 -29.48 8.42 -0.61
C ARG A 209 -30.86 8.34 0.04
N ALA A 210 -31.00 7.52 1.09
CA ALA A 210 -32.25 7.40 1.85
C ALA A 210 -32.65 8.71 2.54
N SER A 211 -31.69 9.53 2.98
CA SER A 211 -32.00 10.83 3.62
C SER A 211 -32.38 11.96 2.65
N LYS A 212 -32.31 11.71 1.33
CA LYS A 212 -32.62 12.70 0.28
C LYS A 212 -33.93 12.40 -0.46
N ALA A 213 -34.52 11.23 -0.23
CA ALA A 213 -35.84 10.83 -0.72
C ALA A 213 -36.89 11.20 0.32
#